data_AF-A0A946Z9D3-F1
#
_entry.id   AF-A0A946Z9D3-F1
#
_cell.length_a   1.000
_cell.length_b   1.000
_cell.length_c   1.000
_cell.angle_alpha   90.00
_cell.angle_beta   90.00
_cell.angle_gamma   90.00
#
_symmetry.space_group_name_H-M   'P 1'
#
loop_
_entity.id
_entity.type
_entity.pdbx_description
1 polymer ?
#
loop_
_entity_poly.entity_id
_entity_poly.type
_entity_poly.pdbx_seq_one_letter_code
_entity_poly.pdbx_strand_id
1 'polypeptide(L)'
;SMTVPLIVLALLSAGAGFIPFSEYVTADRMGFEAHLNYPLALIAAVVGVLGIAAAWIFYKKENPLPDRMANSLGKLYTWTYHKFYIDEIYLFVTKKILFKRISAPFAKFDKKYVDGTMVGIGNSTVSTSEKIKGIQSGKVQDYALAFIAGAVILGILFIYLWK
;
A
#
# COMPACT_ATOMS: atom_id res chain seq x y z
N SER A 1 25.74 -21.98 -5.09
CA SER A 1 25.34 -23.39 -5.14
C SER A 1 24.06 -23.58 -4.34
N MET A 2 23.03 -24.21 -4.91
CA MET A 2 21.71 -24.40 -4.27
C MET A 2 21.60 -25.73 -3.49
N THR A 3 22.56 -26.65 -3.66
CA THR A 3 22.56 -27.96 -2.97
C THR A 3 22.79 -27.83 -1.47
N VAL A 4 23.67 -26.91 -1.05
CA VAL A 4 23.99 -26.71 0.37
C VAL A 4 22.77 -26.24 1.17
N PRO A 5 22.02 -25.18 0.75
CA PRO A 5 20.78 -24.80 1.43
C PRO A 5 19.73 -25.93 1.50
N LEU A 6 19.55 -26.71 0.43
CA LEU A 6 18.57 -27.79 0.40
C LEU A 6 18.91 -28.93 1.36
N ILE A 7 20.19 -29.32 1.45
CA ILE A 7 20.65 -30.36 2.39
C ILE A 7 20.45 -29.91 3.83
N VAL A 8 20.79 -28.65 4.14
CA VAL A 8 20.59 -28.08 5.48
C VAL A 8 19.11 -28.09 5.86
N LEU A 9 18.23 -27.65 4.96
CA LEU A 9 16.78 -27.68 5.21
C LEU A 9 16.25 -29.11 5.41
N ALA A 10 16.71 -30.08 4.63
CA ALA A 10 16.29 -31.48 4.77
C ALA A 10 16.69 -32.06 6.14
N LEU A 11 17.92 -31.78 6.60
CA LEU A 11 18.39 -32.21 7.92
C LEU A 11 17.58 -31.56 9.05
N LEU A 12 17.27 -30.26 8.93
CA LEU A 12 16.43 -29.57 9.90
C LEU A 12 15.01 -30.13 9.93
N SER A 13 14.39 -30.43 8.78
CA SER A 13 13.06 -31.05 8.73
C SER A 13 13.03 -32.45 9.33
N ALA A 14 14.08 -33.26 9.11
CA ALA A 14 14.20 -34.58 9.73
C ALA A 14 14.38 -34.49 11.25
N GLY A 15 15.19 -33.54 11.74
CA GLY A 15 15.42 -33.32 13.16
C GLY A 15 14.22 -32.70 13.89
N ALA A 16 13.48 -31.80 13.24
CA ALA A 16 12.35 -31.09 13.82
C ALA A 16 11.22 -32.04 14.27
N GLY A 17 11.01 -33.18 13.59
CA GLY A 17 9.98 -34.15 13.97
C GLY A 17 10.19 -34.81 15.33
N PHE A 18 11.41 -34.80 15.87
CA PHE A 18 11.74 -35.35 17.18
C PHE A 18 11.56 -34.35 18.33
N ILE A 19 11.38 -33.06 18.01
CA ILE A 19 11.16 -32.02 19.01
C ILE A 19 9.67 -32.06 19.39
N PRO A 20 9.31 -32.25 20.68
CA PRO A 20 7.91 -32.29 21.11
C PRO A 20 7.32 -30.87 21.15
N PHE A 21 7.04 -30.31 19.98
CA PHE A 21 6.50 -28.95 19.82
C PHE A 21 5.19 -28.71 20.58
N SER A 22 4.41 -29.76 20.85
CA SER A 22 3.17 -29.69 21.64
C SER A 22 3.39 -29.22 23.08
N GLU A 23 4.59 -29.43 23.63
CA GLU A 23 4.93 -29.00 24.99
C GLU A 23 5.47 -27.57 25.01
N TYR A 24 6.18 -27.16 23.96
CA TYR A 24 6.87 -25.87 23.89
C TYR A 24 6.06 -24.74 23.24
N VAL A 25 5.07 -25.06 22.41
CA VAL A 25 4.28 -24.07 21.65
C VAL A 25 2.80 -24.27 21.96
N THR A 26 2.34 -23.67 23.06
CA THR A 26 0.94 -23.68 23.49
C THR A 26 0.39 -22.28 23.65
N ALA A 27 -0.90 -22.10 23.32
CA ALA A 27 -1.58 -20.80 23.41
C ALA A 27 -1.61 -20.25 24.84
N ASP A 28 -1.65 -21.15 25.84
CA ASP A 28 -1.83 -20.81 27.25
C ASP A 28 -0.53 -20.92 28.08
N ARG A 29 0.63 -21.16 27.45
CA ARG A 29 1.96 -21.35 28.10
C ARG A 29 2.05 -22.47 29.15
N MET A 30 1.03 -23.31 29.25
CA MET A 30 1.02 -24.56 30.00
C MET A 30 1.27 -25.72 29.01
N GLY A 31 2.05 -26.72 29.41
CA GLY A 31 2.32 -27.89 28.55
C GLY A 31 1.01 -28.57 28.17
N PHE A 32 0.71 -28.63 26.87
CA PHE A 32 -0.48 -29.31 26.38
C PHE A 32 -0.11 -30.76 26.15
N GLU A 33 -0.56 -31.66 27.02
CA GLU A 33 -0.46 -33.09 26.78
C GLU A 33 -1.41 -33.46 25.64
N ALA A 34 -0.87 -33.46 24.43
CA ALA A 34 -1.57 -33.92 23.25
C ALA A 34 -1.84 -35.42 23.40
N HIS A 35 -3.01 -35.78 23.92
CA HIS A 35 -3.48 -37.16 23.90
C HIS A 35 -3.60 -37.63 22.44
N LEU A 36 -2.59 -38.36 21.98
CA LEU A 36 -2.58 -38.93 20.64
C LEU A 36 -3.66 -39.99 20.55
N ASN A 37 -4.74 -39.65 19.86
CA ASN A 37 -5.77 -40.59 19.50
C ASN A 37 -5.25 -41.43 18.32
N TYR A 38 -4.65 -42.59 18.63
CA TYR A 38 -4.08 -43.51 17.64
C TYR A 38 -5.06 -43.86 16.50
N PRO A 39 -6.36 -44.14 16.76
CA PRO A 39 -7.35 -44.30 15.71
C PRO A 39 -7.45 -43.10 14.76
N LEU A 40 -7.53 -41.88 15.29
CA LEU A 40 -7.62 -40.66 14.47
C LEU A 40 -6.34 -40.43 13.66
N ALA A 41 -5.17 -40.64 14.28
CA ALA A 41 -3.88 -40.52 13.61
C ALA A 41 -3.74 -41.52 12.46
N LEU A 42 -4.19 -42.77 12.67
CA LEU A 42 -4.20 -43.80 11.63
C LEU A 42 -5.11 -43.42 10.47
N ILE A 43 -6.33 -42.95 10.75
CA ILE A 43 -7.28 -42.52 9.71
C ILE A 43 -6.68 -41.36 8.90
N ALA A 44 -6.12 -40.34 9.56
CA ALA A 44 -5.51 -39.20 8.88
C ALA A 44 -4.34 -39.62 7.99
N ALA A 45 -3.46 -40.51 8.48
CA ALA A 45 -2.35 -41.05 7.70
C ALA A 45 -2.82 -41.85 6.48
N VAL A 46 -3.81 -42.72 6.65
CA VAL A 46 -4.39 -43.52 5.56
C VAL A 46 -5.02 -42.62 4.49
N VAL A 47 -5.82 -41.62 4.91
CA VAL A 47 -6.43 -40.65 3.97
C VAL A 47 -5.36 -39.87 3.20
N GLY A 48 -4.29 -39.44 3.87
CA GLY A 48 -3.16 -38.77 3.22
C GLY A 48 -2.47 -39.64 2.18
N VAL A 49 -2.17 -40.90 2.52
CA VAL A 49 -1.56 -41.87 1.59
C VAL A 49 -2.48 -42.17 0.40
N LEU A 50 -3.79 -42.32 0.63
CA LEU A 50 -4.77 -42.49 -0.44
C LEU A 50 -4.82 -41.27 -1.37
N GLY A 51 -4.73 -40.06 -0.82
CA GLY A 51 -4.63 -38.83 -1.61
C GLY A 51 -3.39 -38.79 -2.52
N ILE A 52 -2.22 -39.19 -1.98
CA ILE A 52 -0.98 -39.30 -2.76
C ILE A 52 -1.12 -40.38 -3.84
N ALA A 53 -1.69 -41.53 -3.50
CA ALA A 53 -1.92 -42.61 -4.46
C ALA A 53 -2.88 -42.19 -5.58
N ALA A 54 -3.96 -41.46 -5.26
CA ALA A 54 -4.86 -40.89 -6.25
C ALA A 54 -4.12 -39.91 -7.17
N ALA A 55 -3.35 -38.97 -6.62
CA ALA A 55 -2.54 -38.04 -7.42
C ALA A 55 -1.54 -38.78 -8.32
N TRP A 56 -0.90 -39.83 -7.81
CA TRP A 56 0.01 -40.67 -8.59
C TRP A 56 -0.69 -41.31 -9.79
N ILE A 57 -1.90 -41.84 -9.63
CA ILE A 57 -2.68 -42.43 -10.74
C ILE A 57 -3.03 -41.38 -11.80
N PHE A 58 -3.34 -40.15 -11.39
CA PHE A 58 -3.71 -39.06 -12.29
C PHE A 58 -2.52 -38.46 -13.04
N TYR A 59 -1.34 -38.37 -12.42
CA TYR A 59 -0.22 -37.57 -12.94
C TYR A 59 1.06 -38.36 -13.28
N LYS A 60 1.21 -39.63 -12.89
CA LYS A 60 2.45 -40.39 -13.18
C LYS A 60 2.68 -40.60 -14.67
N LYS A 61 1.62 -40.79 -15.45
CA LYS A 61 1.67 -40.98 -16.90
C LYS A 61 0.59 -40.14 -17.56
N GLU A 62 0.89 -39.63 -18.75
CA GLU A 62 -0.08 -38.93 -19.58
C GLU A 62 -1.33 -39.80 -19.78
N ASN A 63 -2.48 -39.27 -19.37
CA ASN A 63 -3.76 -39.97 -19.35
C ASN A 63 -4.89 -38.92 -19.43
N PRO A 64 -5.99 -39.15 -20.18
CA PRO A 64 -7.14 -38.25 -20.23
C PRO A 64 -7.99 -38.16 -18.94
N LEU A 65 -7.66 -38.87 -17.86
CA LEU A 65 -8.45 -38.85 -16.62
C LEU A 65 -8.58 -37.45 -15.97
N PRO A 66 -7.51 -36.64 -15.83
CA PRO A 66 -7.63 -35.29 -15.27
C PRO A 66 -8.54 -34.40 -16.11
N ASP A 67 -8.43 -34.47 -17.44
CA ASP A 67 -9.25 -33.65 -18.36
C ASP A 67 -10.72 -34.04 -18.32
N ARG A 68 -11.03 -35.34 -18.24
CA ARG A 68 -12.40 -35.82 -18.05
C ARG A 68 -12.99 -35.35 -16.73
N MET A 69 -12.20 -35.37 -15.66
CA MET A 69 -12.63 -34.90 -14.35
C MET A 69 -12.85 -33.37 -14.33
N ALA A 70 -11.97 -32.61 -14.97
CA ALA A 70 -12.11 -31.17 -15.14
C ALA A 70 -13.40 -30.82 -15.90
N ASN A 71 -13.67 -31.52 -17.01
CA ASN A 71 -14.88 -31.34 -17.81
C ASN A 71 -16.15 -31.73 -17.05
N SER A 72 -16.11 -32.79 -16.22
CA SER A 72 -17.24 -33.21 -15.39
C SER A 72 -17.56 -32.22 -14.27
N LEU A 73 -16.54 -31.58 -13.67
CA LEU A 73 -16.71 -30.60 -12.59
C LEU A 73 -17.08 -29.21 -13.11
N GLY A 74 -16.77 -28.90 -14.38
CA GLY A 74 -17.20 -27.71 -15.11
C GLY A 74 -16.95 -26.41 -14.33
N LYS A 75 -18.01 -25.83 -13.78
CA LYS A 75 -17.96 -24.54 -13.05
C LYS A 75 -17.13 -24.62 -11.77
N LEU A 76 -17.18 -25.72 -11.02
CA LEU A 76 -16.39 -25.89 -9.79
C LEU A 76 -14.89 -25.94 -10.08
N TYR A 77 -14.52 -26.64 -11.16
CA TYR A 77 -13.15 -26.64 -11.65
C TYR A 77 -12.73 -25.24 -12.07
N THR A 78 -13.59 -24.54 -12.83
CA THR A 78 -13.33 -23.16 -13.27
C THR A 78 -13.13 -22.20 -12.10
N TRP A 79 -13.91 -22.33 -11.01
CA TRP A 79 -13.74 -21.51 -9.81
C TRP A 79 -12.42 -21.78 -9.10
N THR A 80 -12.08 -23.06 -8.90
CA THR A 80 -10.80 -23.45 -8.28
C THR A 80 -9.61 -23.01 -9.14
N TYR A 81 -9.74 -23.13 -10.46
CA TYR A 81 -8.75 -22.69 -11.45
C TYR A 81 -8.49 -21.17 -11.37
N HIS A 82 -9.54 -20.36 -11.19
CA HIS A 82 -9.43 -18.91 -10.97
C HIS A 82 -9.23 -18.54 -9.49
N LYS A 83 -8.69 -19.44 -8.67
CA LYS A 83 -8.42 -19.21 -7.23
C LYS A 83 -9.61 -18.61 -6.47
N PHE A 84 -10.82 -19.10 -6.78
CA PHE A 84 -12.08 -18.62 -6.22
C PHE A 84 -12.37 -17.14 -6.45
N TYR A 85 -11.77 -16.54 -7.49
CA TYR A 85 -11.90 -15.13 -7.86
C TYR A 85 -11.49 -14.13 -6.76
N ILE A 86 -10.72 -14.58 -5.78
CA ILE A 86 -10.30 -13.76 -4.64
C ILE A 86 -9.39 -12.63 -5.12
N ASP A 87 -8.43 -12.94 -6.00
CA ASP A 87 -7.49 -11.97 -6.57
C ASP A 87 -8.23 -10.86 -7.34
N GLU A 88 -9.25 -11.23 -8.10
CA GLU A 88 -10.09 -10.33 -8.90
C GLU A 88 -10.93 -9.42 -8.02
N ILE A 89 -11.47 -9.94 -6.91
CA ILE A 89 -12.19 -9.14 -5.92
C ILE A 89 -11.23 -8.14 -5.26
N TYR A 90 -10.03 -8.57 -4.86
CA TYR A 90 -9.03 -7.67 -4.30
C TYR A 90 -8.65 -6.57 -5.30
N LEU A 91 -8.42 -6.91 -6.57
CA LEU A 91 -8.11 -5.94 -7.61
C LEU A 91 -9.28 -4.99 -7.89
N PHE A 92 -10.52 -5.49 -7.87
CA PHE A 92 -11.72 -4.68 -8.04
C PHE A 92 -11.85 -3.66 -6.90
N VAL A 93 -11.73 -4.10 -5.65
CA VAL A 93 -11.84 -3.24 -4.47
C VAL A 93 -10.72 -2.19 -4.48
N THR A 94 -9.47 -2.61 -4.66
CA THR A 94 -8.33 -1.69 -4.63
C THR A 94 -8.34 -0.71 -5.80
N LYS A 95 -8.36 -1.20 -7.04
CA LYS A 95 -8.21 -0.31 -8.21
C LYS A 95 -9.48 0.47 -8.51
N LYS A 96 -10.65 -0.18 -8.43
CA LYS A 96 -11.91 0.43 -8.88
C LYS A 96 -12.61 1.21 -7.79
N ILE A 97 -12.55 0.75 -6.54
CA ILE A 97 -13.16 1.48 -5.43
C ILE A 97 -12.15 2.45 -4.84
N LEU A 98 -11.05 1.96 -4.27
CA LEU A 98 -10.12 2.82 -3.53
C LEU A 98 -9.47 3.87 -4.44
N PHE A 99 -8.75 3.47 -5.49
CA PHE A 99 -8.02 4.44 -6.30
C PHE A 99 -8.94 5.34 -7.13
N LYS A 100 -9.94 4.77 -7.82
CA LYS A 100 -10.77 5.55 -8.74
C LYS A 100 -11.85 6.37 -8.04
N ARG A 101 -12.46 5.87 -6.96
CA ARG A 101 -13.55 6.59 -6.27
C ARG A 101 -13.09 7.39 -5.08
N ILE A 102 -12.00 7.01 -4.41
CA ILE A 102 -11.53 7.70 -3.20
C ILE A 102 -10.28 8.51 -3.51
N SER A 103 -9.19 7.90 -3.94
CA SER A 103 -7.92 8.61 -4.12
C SER A 103 -7.96 9.67 -5.22
N ALA A 104 -8.59 9.39 -6.36
CA ALA A 104 -8.67 10.33 -7.48
C ALA A 104 -9.37 11.67 -7.14
N PRO A 105 -10.54 11.72 -6.48
CA PRO A 105 -11.13 13.00 -6.10
C PRO A 105 -10.31 13.75 -5.05
N PHE A 106 -9.71 13.05 -4.08
CA PHE A 106 -8.82 13.70 -3.12
C PHE A 106 -7.58 14.31 -3.81
N ALA A 107 -6.95 13.58 -4.73
CA ALA A 107 -5.82 14.10 -5.50
C ALA A 107 -6.22 15.30 -6.38
N LYS A 108 -7.42 15.28 -6.98
CA LYS A 108 -7.94 16.43 -7.74
C LYS A 108 -8.25 17.62 -6.84
N PHE A 109 -8.75 17.38 -5.63
CA PHE A 109 -9.01 18.43 -4.65
C PHE A 109 -7.70 19.11 -4.22
N ASP A 110 -6.70 18.33 -3.84
CA ASP A 110 -5.37 18.83 -3.46
C ASP A 110 -4.77 19.69 -4.58
N LYS A 111 -4.69 19.14 -5.80
CA LYS A 111 -4.14 19.87 -6.95
C LYS A 111 -4.94 21.11 -7.36
N LYS A 112 -6.27 21.12 -7.18
CA LYS A 112 -7.09 22.25 -7.61
C LYS A 112 -7.15 23.36 -6.56
N TYR A 113 -7.36 22.99 -5.31
CA TYR A 113 -7.63 23.93 -4.23
C TYR A 113 -6.37 24.23 -3.44
N VAL A 114 -5.65 23.22 -2.98
CA VAL A 114 -4.44 23.44 -2.17
C VAL A 114 -3.34 24.06 -3.03
N ASP A 115 -2.94 23.41 -4.12
CA ASP A 115 -1.90 23.94 -5.01
C ASP A 115 -2.35 25.25 -5.70
N GLY A 116 -3.63 25.32 -6.10
CA GLY A 116 -4.22 26.52 -6.69
C GLY A 116 -4.19 27.74 -5.75
N THR A 117 -4.39 27.55 -4.44
CA THR A 117 -4.25 28.66 -3.47
C THR A 117 -2.80 29.14 -3.36
N MET A 118 -1.83 28.22 -3.36
CA MET A 118 -0.41 28.58 -3.29
C MET A 118 0.02 29.39 -4.52
N VAL A 119 -0.38 28.94 -5.72
CA VAL A 119 -0.14 29.68 -6.97
C VAL A 119 -0.84 31.04 -6.96
N GLY A 120 -2.07 31.09 -6.43
CA GLY A 120 -2.83 32.34 -6.29
C GLY A 120 -2.13 33.38 -5.41
N ILE A 121 -1.54 32.97 -4.28
CA ILE A 121 -0.75 33.84 -3.42
C ILE A 121 0.47 34.36 -4.18
N GLY A 122 1.24 33.48 -4.83
CA GLY A 122 2.42 33.88 -5.61
C GLY A 122 2.08 34.90 -6.71
N ASN A 123 1.03 34.62 -7.49
CA ASN A 123 0.56 35.52 -8.54
C ASN A 123 0.10 36.88 -7.99
N SER A 124 -0.53 36.89 -6.81
CA SER A 124 -0.96 38.13 -6.14
C SER A 124 0.25 38.99 -5.72
N THR A 125 1.32 38.36 -5.23
CA THR A 125 2.57 39.04 -4.90
C THR A 125 3.23 39.61 -6.14
N VAL A 126 3.32 38.83 -7.23
CA VAL A 126 3.88 39.30 -8.51
C VAL A 126 3.08 40.47 -9.06
N SER A 127 1.74 40.37 -9.10
CA SER A 127 0.89 41.47 -9.58
C SER A 127 1.04 42.73 -8.74
N THR A 128 1.16 42.59 -7.42
CA THR A 128 1.44 43.72 -6.52
C THR A 128 2.81 44.34 -6.81
N SER A 129 3.83 43.50 -7.05
CA SER A 129 5.17 43.97 -7.40
C SER A 129 5.19 44.72 -8.73
N GLU A 130 4.51 44.23 -9.76
CA GLU A 130 4.41 44.89 -11.07
C GLU A 130 3.76 46.28 -10.96
N LYS A 131 2.72 46.41 -10.13
CA LYS A 131 2.07 47.71 -9.86
C LYS A 131 2.98 48.68 -9.13
N ILE A 132 3.76 48.20 -8.15
CA ILE A 132 4.68 49.03 -7.35
C ILE A 132 5.94 49.40 -8.15
N LYS A 133 6.40 48.53 -9.07
CA LYS A 133 7.62 48.73 -9.85
C LYS A 133 7.62 50.06 -10.63
N GLY A 134 6.46 50.49 -11.10
CA GLY A 134 6.31 51.77 -11.82
C GLY A 134 6.56 53.03 -10.99
N ILE A 135 6.58 52.93 -9.66
CA ILE A 135 6.88 54.06 -8.76
C ILE A 135 8.36 54.48 -8.87
N GLN A 136 9.25 53.58 -9.29
CA GLN A 136 10.65 53.90 -9.54
C GLN A 136 10.86 54.36 -10.99
N SER A 137 10.90 55.68 -11.20
CA SER A 137 11.07 56.29 -12.53
C SER A 137 12.53 56.36 -13.01
N GLY A 138 13.50 56.17 -12.12
CA GLY A 138 14.93 56.33 -12.41
C GLY A 138 15.41 57.78 -12.54
N LYS A 139 14.52 58.78 -12.40
CA LYS A 139 14.86 60.20 -12.46
C LYS A 139 15.15 60.73 -11.06
N VAL A 140 16.35 61.28 -10.85
CA VAL A 140 16.80 61.82 -9.54
C VAL A 140 15.85 62.88 -8.97
N GLN A 141 15.21 63.68 -9.84
CA GLN A 141 14.27 64.74 -9.46
C GLN A 141 13.02 64.20 -8.76
N ASP A 142 12.47 63.07 -9.22
CA ASP A 142 11.27 62.47 -8.63
C ASP A 142 11.55 61.95 -7.21
N TYR A 143 12.74 61.39 -6.98
CA TYR A 143 13.19 60.95 -5.66
C TYR A 143 13.41 62.13 -4.70
N ALA A 144 14.00 63.23 -5.18
CA ALA A 144 14.18 64.43 -4.37
C ALA A 144 12.84 65.04 -3.92
N LEU A 145 11.84 65.06 -4.83
CA LEU A 145 10.50 65.54 -4.53
C LEU A 145 9.80 64.63 -3.50
N ALA A 146 9.90 63.31 -3.66
CA ALA A 146 9.37 62.34 -2.70
C ALA A 146 10.01 62.48 -1.30
N PHE A 147 11.32 62.74 -1.23
CA PHE A 147 12.03 62.94 0.03
C PHE A 147 11.56 64.19 0.78
N ILE A 148 11.46 65.33 0.09
CA ILE A 148 10.99 66.59 0.68
C ILE A 148 9.52 66.43 1.13
N ALA A 149 8.67 65.83 0.31
CA ALA A 149 7.29 65.55 0.67
C ALA A 149 7.19 64.65 1.92
N GLY A 150 8.00 63.59 1.98
CA GLY A 150 8.08 62.70 3.15
C GLY A 150 8.51 63.42 4.43
N ALA A 151 9.52 64.28 4.36
CA ALA A 151 9.99 65.06 5.50
C ALA A 151 8.94 66.06 6.02
N VAL A 152 8.21 66.73 5.11
CA VAL A 152 7.12 67.63 5.47
C VAL A 152 5.96 66.86 6.12
N ILE A 153 5.55 65.72 5.55
CA ILE A 153 4.48 64.89 6.11
C ILE A 153 4.86 64.38 7.50
N LEU A 154 6.08 63.87 7.67
CA LEU A 154 6.56 63.42 8.98
C LEU A 154 6.65 64.56 9.99
N GLY A 155 7.09 65.75 9.58
CA GLY A 155 7.13 66.94 10.44
C GLY A 155 5.74 67.37 10.89
N ILE A 156 4.76 67.38 9.98
CA ILE A 156 3.35 67.68 10.31
C ILE A 156 2.79 66.61 11.25
N LEU A 157 3.01 65.32 10.96
CA LEU A 157 2.59 64.22 11.83
C LEU A 157 3.20 64.34 13.21
N PHE A 158 4.49 64.66 13.31
CA PHE A 158 5.17 64.86 14.58
C PHE A 158 4.54 66.01 15.37
N ILE A 159 4.32 67.16 14.76
CA ILE A 159 3.68 68.32 15.43
C ILE A 159 2.25 67.98 15.88
N TYR A 160 1.53 67.18 15.10
CA TYR A 160 0.16 66.79 15.42
C TYR A 160 0.06 65.70 16.50
N LEU A 161 1.01 64.76 16.51
CA LEU A 161 1.11 63.66 17.48
C LEU A 161 1.81 64.08 18.78
N TRP A 162 2.63 65.13 18.77
CA TRP A 162 3.30 65.70 19.95
C TRP A 162 2.38 66.65 20.76
N LYS A 163 1.07 66.51 20.59
CA LYS A 163 0.09 67.11 21.51
C LYS A 163 -0.12 66.21 22.73
#